data_AF-B1FBB1-F1
#
_entry.id   AF-B1FBB1-F1
#
_cell.length_a   1.000
_cell.length_b   1.000
_cell.length_c   1.000
_cell.angle_alpha   90.00
_cell.angle_beta   90.00
_cell.angle_gamma   90.00
#
_symmetry.space_group_name_H-M   'P 1'
#
loop_
_entity.id
_entity.type
_entity.pdbx_description
1 polymer ?
#
loop_
_entity_poly.entity_id
_entity_poly.type
_entity_poly.pdbx_seq_one_letter_code
_entity_poly.pdbx_strand_id
1 'polypeptide(L)'
;MLLLEAGHCLRLNVDHFRYGENISSHEAGQLLQGANHDGQTLLQRLADIDVSSTKVDDAACIHALLNRAETSGLMLADVALAYEQVSAVYRRAVDDVQYGPEQQADVCEEAAVVAMQAAQSYEEANMPEMAAKLYGQMAESYRRLALLIGDGAIDVNGDRQESVGKANAMAKEASELEYKQCVCAFKEQPVPKDGDCLFTALKESGGLDKSTSALRSLVADELESNSARYVSFFAAADPAAELRATASALRCDRQWIKGDVAPQLMPAVLKRPIRIVDTHNKRTEHFLPPEGSCDLDPITIFYNGTDHYNAARRQPMGVSRSEAVTGFGAMERARLTGRKESVAGAETDTAGLPYDLARFVSAQDASSYEKALQELRDGKKRTHWMWYMFPQFQGLGSSEQARQFAIHSSSEAAAYLADPVLGDRITQLTRAVNESAARSIEGIFSEVDAEKFHASMTLFSSVAPGDNPVFADALKRYFGGSRHQRTLDILNLPARQVARSTGLS
;
A
#
# COMPACT_ATOMS: atom_id res chain seq x y z
N MET A 1 -38.96 21.97 -14.96
CA MET A 1 -40.40 21.66 -15.18
C MET A 1 -40.61 21.57 -16.68
N LEU A 2 -40.96 20.48 -17.34
CA LEU A 2 -41.42 19.13 -17.05
C LEU A 2 -40.93 18.32 -18.27
N LEU A 3 -40.19 17.22 -18.12
CA LEU A 3 -40.75 15.88 -17.97
C LEU A 3 -39.66 14.95 -17.40
N LEU A 4 -39.67 14.80 -16.07
CA LEU A 4 -39.47 13.51 -15.43
C LEU A 4 -40.72 12.65 -15.72
N GLU A 5 -40.58 11.32 -15.65
CA GLU A 5 -41.62 10.27 -15.77
C GLU A 5 -41.74 9.57 -17.14
N ALA A 6 -40.84 8.61 -17.38
CA ALA A 6 -41.21 7.34 -18.02
C ALA A 6 -40.16 6.28 -17.66
N GLY A 7 -40.48 5.46 -16.64
CA GLY A 7 -39.75 4.24 -16.36
C GLY A 7 -39.95 3.25 -17.51
N HIS A 8 -38.89 2.96 -18.25
CA HIS A 8 -38.83 1.79 -19.12
C HIS A 8 -37.60 0.98 -18.74
N CYS A 9 -37.85 -0.05 -17.93
CA CYS A 9 -36.99 -1.20 -17.78
C CYS A 9 -36.64 -1.75 -19.18
N LEU A 10 -35.41 -1.55 -19.62
CA LEU A 10 -34.80 -2.45 -20.60
C LEU A 10 -34.44 -3.73 -19.86
N ARG A 11 -35.42 -4.64 -19.73
CA ARG A 11 -35.16 -6.06 -19.51
C ARG A 11 -34.38 -6.57 -20.71
N LEU A 12 -33.04 -6.53 -20.63
CA LEU A 12 -32.21 -7.31 -21.53
C LEU A 12 -32.29 -8.77 -21.07
N ASN A 13 -32.74 -9.61 -22.01
CA ASN A 13 -33.08 -11.01 -21.85
C ASN A 13 -31.90 -11.80 -21.26
N VAL A 14 -32.14 -12.50 -20.15
CA VAL A 14 -31.11 -13.14 -19.29
C VAL A 14 -30.70 -14.53 -19.81
N ASP A 15 -31.24 -15.01 -20.93
CA ASP A 15 -31.20 -16.46 -21.23
C ASP A 15 -30.16 -16.92 -22.28
N HIS A 16 -29.22 -16.10 -22.75
CA HIS A 16 -28.35 -16.49 -23.87
C HIS A 16 -26.87 -16.14 -23.72
N PHE A 17 -26.21 -16.51 -22.63
CA PHE A 17 -24.73 -16.62 -22.66
C PHE A 17 -24.23 -17.87 -21.96
N ARG A 18 -23.52 -18.70 -22.72
CA ARG A 18 -22.85 -19.91 -22.25
C ARG A 18 -21.47 -19.50 -21.73
N TYR A 19 -21.10 -20.09 -20.59
CA TYR A 19 -19.78 -20.04 -19.96
C TYR A 19 -18.61 -20.09 -20.97
N GLY A 20 -17.71 -19.11 -20.92
CA GLY A 20 -16.39 -19.17 -21.55
C GLY A 20 -16.15 -18.32 -22.82
N GLU A 21 -16.82 -17.18 -23.01
CA GLU A 21 -16.50 -16.26 -24.10
C GLU A 21 -15.81 -14.98 -23.62
N ASN A 22 -14.75 -14.58 -24.35
CA ASN A 22 -13.95 -13.38 -24.12
C ASN A 22 -14.82 -12.13 -24.08
N ILE A 23 -14.61 -11.25 -23.09
CA ILE A 23 -15.25 -9.93 -23.07
C ILE A 23 -14.60 -9.09 -24.17
N SER A 24 -15.33 -8.83 -25.24
CA SER A 24 -14.90 -7.91 -26.29
C SER A 24 -14.91 -6.46 -25.79
N SER A 25 -14.07 -5.60 -26.37
CA SER A 25 -14.09 -4.16 -26.10
C SER A 25 -15.47 -3.50 -26.33
N HIS A 26 -16.30 -4.12 -27.18
CA HIS A 26 -17.70 -3.75 -27.37
C HIS A 26 -18.57 -4.08 -26.15
N GLU A 27 -18.39 -5.25 -25.53
CA GLU A 27 -19.12 -5.67 -24.32
C GLU A 27 -18.64 -4.93 -23.07
N ALA A 28 -17.33 -4.64 -22.96
CA ALA A 28 -16.81 -3.72 -21.95
C ALA A 28 -17.45 -2.32 -22.11
N GLY A 29 -17.67 -1.88 -23.35
CA GLY A 29 -18.44 -0.68 -23.68
C GLY A 29 -19.92 -0.73 -23.27
N GLN A 30 -20.57 -1.90 -23.37
CA GLN A 30 -21.95 -2.08 -22.90
C GLN A 30 -22.03 -2.13 -21.36
N LEU A 31 -21.03 -2.71 -20.69
CA LEU A 31 -20.88 -2.66 -19.23
C LEU A 31 -20.74 -1.21 -18.74
N LEU A 32 -19.97 -0.37 -19.45
CA LEU A 32 -19.85 1.07 -19.17
C LEU A 32 -21.19 1.83 -19.25
N GLN A 33 -22.15 1.37 -20.06
CA GLN A 33 -23.47 2.01 -20.17
C GLN A 33 -24.48 1.51 -19.13
N GLY A 34 -24.34 0.28 -18.61
CA GLY A 34 -25.26 -0.32 -17.63
C GLY A 34 -24.81 -0.25 -16.16
N ALA A 35 -23.50 -0.13 -15.90
CA ALA A 35 -22.91 -0.23 -14.56
C ALA A 35 -23.12 1.00 -13.66
N ASN A 36 -23.79 2.05 -14.14
CA ASN A 36 -24.04 3.21 -13.30
C ASN A 36 -24.90 2.89 -12.06
N HIS A 37 -25.64 1.77 -12.01
CA HIS A 37 -26.64 1.52 -10.95
C HIS A 37 -26.64 0.14 -10.27
N ASP A 38 -25.81 -0.85 -10.65
CA ASP A 38 -25.83 -2.16 -9.95
C ASP A 38 -24.46 -2.87 -9.90
N GLY A 39 -23.81 -2.80 -8.73
CA GLY A 39 -22.53 -3.46 -8.47
C GLY A 39 -22.61 -4.99 -8.41
N GLN A 40 -23.77 -5.61 -8.14
CA GLN A 40 -23.92 -7.07 -8.15
C GLN A 40 -23.83 -7.61 -9.58
N THR A 41 -24.49 -6.95 -10.53
CA THR A 41 -24.42 -7.30 -11.95
C THR A 41 -22.99 -7.16 -12.50
N LEU A 42 -22.22 -6.16 -12.04
CA LEU A 42 -20.82 -6.02 -12.40
C LEU A 42 -19.99 -7.20 -11.85
N LEU A 43 -20.03 -7.47 -10.55
CA LEU A 43 -19.26 -8.57 -9.94
C LEU A 43 -19.59 -9.93 -10.54
N GLN A 44 -20.86 -10.21 -10.84
CA GLN A 44 -21.28 -11.46 -11.47
C GLN A 44 -20.63 -11.63 -12.86
N ARG A 45 -20.45 -10.55 -13.61
CA ARG A 45 -19.80 -10.57 -14.93
C ARG A 45 -18.27 -10.58 -14.82
N LEU A 46 -17.69 -10.01 -13.76
CA LEU A 46 -16.26 -10.08 -13.50
C LEU A 46 -15.80 -11.47 -13.08
N ALA A 47 -16.67 -12.21 -12.37
CA ALA A 47 -16.42 -13.62 -12.04
C ALA A 47 -16.17 -14.50 -13.28
N ASP A 48 -16.68 -14.10 -14.45
CA ASP A 48 -16.55 -14.82 -15.72
C ASP A 48 -15.32 -14.35 -16.56
N ILE A 49 -14.48 -13.44 -16.07
CA ILE A 49 -13.28 -12.99 -16.78
C ILE A 49 -12.28 -14.14 -16.93
N ASP A 50 -11.96 -14.47 -18.18
CA ASP A 50 -10.83 -15.33 -18.51
C ASP A 50 -9.53 -14.51 -18.56
N VAL A 51 -8.75 -14.59 -17.47
CA VAL A 51 -7.44 -13.92 -17.35
C VAL A 51 -6.46 -14.34 -18.48
N SER A 52 -6.65 -15.54 -19.05
CA SER A 52 -5.78 -16.10 -20.09
C SER A 52 -6.08 -15.57 -21.50
N SER A 53 -7.14 -14.81 -21.70
CA SER A 53 -7.50 -14.25 -23.00
C SER A 53 -7.86 -12.76 -22.97
N THR A 54 -8.14 -12.20 -21.80
CA THR A 54 -8.48 -10.79 -21.62
C THR A 54 -7.32 -9.87 -21.99
N LYS A 55 -7.59 -8.82 -22.77
CA LYS A 55 -6.59 -7.83 -23.19
C LYS A 55 -6.41 -6.74 -22.12
N VAL A 56 -5.24 -6.09 -22.15
CA VAL A 56 -4.91 -4.97 -21.25
C VAL A 56 -5.91 -3.81 -21.36
N ASP A 57 -6.32 -3.44 -22.57
CA ASP A 57 -7.30 -2.36 -22.77
C ASP A 57 -8.66 -2.67 -22.13
N ASP A 58 -9.08 -3.94 -22.20
CA ASP A 58 -10.31 -4.41 -21.58
C ASP A 58 -10.16 -4.41 -20.04
N ALA A 59 -9.00 -4.83 -19.53
CA ALA A 59 -8.68 -4.75 -18.11
C ALA A 59 -8.67 -3.32 -17.57
N ALA A 60 -8.17 -2.34 -18.34
CA ALA A 60 -8.22 -0.92 -17.99
C ALA A 60 -9.66 -0.39 -17.94
N CYS A 61 -10.51 -0.81 -18.88
CA CYS A 61 -11.93 -0.46 -18.84
C CYS A 61 -12.62 -1.07 -17.61
N ILE A 62 -12.31 -2.33 -17.29
CA ILE A 62 -12.84 -3.02 -16.12
C ILE A 62 -12.33 -2.37 -14.83
N HIS A 63 -11.05 -2.03 -14.74
CA HIS A 63 -10.48 -1.31 -13.61
C HIS A 63 -11.20 0.02 -13.43
N ALA A 64 -11.39 0.80 -14.50
CA ALA A 64 -12.17 2.04 -14.50
C ALA A 64 -13.64 1.85 -14.05
N LEU A 65 -14.23 0.68 -14.33
CA LEU A 65 -15.60 0.32 -13.93
C LEU A 65 -15.74 -0.11 -12.48
N LEU A 66 -14.83 -0.95 -12.02
CA LEU A 66 -14.62 -1.19 -10.59
C LEU A 66 -14.37 0.13 -9.89
N ASN A 67 -13.73 1.05 -10.61
CA ASN A 67 -13.54 2.44 -10.29
C ASN A 67 -14.83 3.33 -10.37
N ARG A 68 -16.02 2.83 -10.67
CA ARG A 68 -17.24 3.67 -10.67
C ARG A 68 -18.44 3.01 -10.03
N ALA A 69 -18.45 1.68 -9.94
CA ALA A 69 -19.54 0.89 -9.40
C ALA A 69 -19.87 1.17 -7.93
N GLU A 70 -21.10 1.52 -7.58
CA GLU A 70 -21.52 1.54 -6.18
C GLU A 70 -21.32 0.15 -5.55
N THR A 71 -20.35 0.02 -4.66
CA THR A 71 -20.03 -1.25 -3.96
C THR A 71 -20.81 -1.41 -2.66
N SER A 72 -21.68 -0.45 -2.36
CA SER A 72 -22.58 -0.46 -1.22
C SER A 72 -23.44 -1.73 -1.23
N GLY A 73 -23.34 -2.55 -0.19
CA GLY A 73 -24.11 -3.79 -0.07
C GLY A 73 -23.48 -5.02 -0.74
N LEU A 74 -22.28 -4.89 -1.32
CA LEU A 74 -21.48 -6.03 -1.80
C LEU A 74 -20.57 -6.55 -0.69
N MET A 75 -20.20 -7.84 -0.77
CA MET A 75 -19.19 -8.40 0.13
C MET A 75 -17.81 -7.87 -0.28
N LEU A 76 -17.03 -7.37 0.67
CA LEU A 76 -15.68 -6.85 0.42
C LEU A 76 -14.77 -7.87 -0.25
N ALA A 77 -14.91 -9.15 0.09
CA ALA A 77 -14.18 -10.24 -0.55
C ALA A 77 -14.48 -10.36 -2.05
N ASP A 78 -15.71 -10.11 -2.50
CA ASP A 78 -16.07 -10.21 -3.92
C ASP A 78 -15.49 -9.01 -4.70
N VAL A 79 -15.49 -7.81 -4.09
CA VAL A 79 -14.83 -6.62 -4.64
C VAL A 79 -13.32 -6.82 -4.73
N ALA A 80 -12.71 -7.41 -3.69
CA ALA A 80 -11.29 -7.71 -3.64
C ALA A 80 -10.89 -8.72 -4.73
N LEU A 81 -11.69 -9.78 -4.91
CA LEU A 81 -11.50 -10.78 -5.96
C LEU A 81 -11.53 -10.16 -7.35
N ALA A 82 -12.45 -9.22 -7.59
CA ALA A 82 -12.54 -8.53 -8.86
C ALA A 82 -11.28 -7.70 -9.17
N TYR A 83 -10.75 -6.95 -8.20
CA TYR A 83 -9.46 -6.27 -8.38
C TYR A 83 -8.31 -7.27 -8.56
N GLU A 84 -8.29 -8.39 -7.83
CA GLU A 84 -7.27 -9.43 -8.00
C GLU A 84 -7.26 -10.00 -9.42
N GLN A 85 -8.42 -10.27 -10.03
CA GLN A 85 -8.54 -10.75 -11.41
C GLN A 85 -7.99 -9.73 -12.41
N VAL A 86 -8.31 -8.45 -12.23
CA VAL A 86 -7.77 -7.37 -13.08
C VAL A 86 -6.25 -7.24 -12.94
N SER A 87 -5.73 -7.29 -11.70
CA SER A 87 -4.28 -7.27 -11.46
C SER A 87 -3.59 -8.46 -12.12
N ALA A 88 -4.22 -9.63 -12.15
CA ALA A 88 -3.68 -10.80 -12.83
C ALA A 88 -3.55 -10.60 -14.35
N VAL A 89 -4.50 -9.92 -15.00
CA VAL A 89 -4.40 -9.58 -16.44
C VAL A 89 -3.20 -8.66 -16.68
N TYR A 90 -3.03 -7.60 -15.87
CA TYR A 90 -1.89 -6.70 -16.00
C TYR A 90 -0.56 -7.44 -15.77
N ARG A 91 -0.42 -8.22 -14.70
CA ARG A 91 0.81 -8.96 -14.41
C ARG A 91 1.23 -9.88 -15.55
N ARG A 92 0.27 -10.57 -16.17
CA ARG A 92 0.55 -11.41 -17.35
C ARG A 92 1.08 -10.58 -18.52
N ALA A 93 0.50 -9.41 -18.76
CA ALA A 93 0.90 -8.55 -19.85
C ALA A 93 2.31 -7.97 -19.67
N VAL A 94 2.82 -7.86 -18.44
CA VAL A 94 4.21 -7.42 -18.19
C VAL A 94 5.23 -8.35 -18.87
N ASP A 95 4.95 -9.65 -18.94
CA ASP A 95 5.79 -10.67 -19.57
C ASP A 95 5.53 -10.88 -21.07
N ASP A 96 4.55 -10.18 -21.65
CA ASP A 96 4.23 -10.34 -23.05
C ASP A 96 5.23 -9.58 -23.93
N VAL A 97 5.88 -10.34 -24.83
CA VAL A 97 6.89 -9.87 -25.79
C VAL A 97 6.30 -8.85 -26.79
N GLN A 98 4.97 -8.78 -26.90
CA GLN A 98 4.30 -7.80 -27.76
C GLN A 98 4.41 -6.36 -27.26
N TYR A 99 4.68 -6.13 -25.96
CA TYR A 99 4.79 -4.79 -25.39
C TYR A 99 6.23 -4.28 -25.38
N GLY A 100 6.42 -3.02 -25.80
CA GLY A 100 7.69 -2.32 -25.64
C GLY A 100 7.98 -1.98 -24.17
N PRO A 101 9.23 -1.63 -23.80
CA PRO A 101 9.60 -1.39 -22.41
C PRO A 101 8.80 -0.28 -21.71
N GLU A 102 8.42 0.78 -22.42
CA GLU A 102 7.55 1.85 -21.88
C GLU A 102 6.17 1.32 -21.52
N GLN A 103 5.56 0.55 -22.43
CA GLN A 103 4.26 -0.08 -22.18
C GLN A 103 4.35 -1.12 -21.05
N GLN A 104 5.45 -1.86 -20.94
CA GLN A 104 5.68 -2.78 -19.83
C GLN A 104 5.80 -2.04 -18.49
N ALA A 105 6.37 -0.83 -18.47
CA ALA A 105 6.39 0.01 -17.27
C ALA A 105 5.00 0.50 -16.88
N ASP A 106 4.22 1.02 -17.82
CA ASP A 106 2.84 1.45 -17.56
C ASP A 106 2.01 0.28 -16.98
N VAL A 107 2.16 -0.91 -17.57
CA VAL A 107 1.50 -2.13 -17.07
C VAL A 107 2.02 -2.54 -15.69
N CYS A 108 3.30 -2.35 -15.36
CA CYS A 108 3.83 -2.60 -14.01
C CYS A 108 3.22 -1.65 -12.97
N GLU A 109 3.09 -0.36 -13.32
CA GLU A 109 2.49 0.63 -12.43
C GLU A 109 1.01 0.30 -12.18
N GLU A 110 0.24 0.02 -13.24
CA GLU A 110 -1.16 -0.37 -13.13
C GLU A 110 -1.33 -1.69 -12.35
N ALA A 111 -0.50 -2.70 -12.62
CA ALA A 111 -0.51 -3.96 -11.88
C ALA A 111 -0.31 -3.73 -10.37
N ALA A 112 0.61 -2.83 -10.00
CA ALA A 112 0.90 -2.49 -8.61
C ALA A 112 -0.28 -1.76 -7.93
N VAL A 113 -0.87 -0.78 -8.62
CA VAL A 113 -2.03 -0.02 -8.13
C VAL A 113 -3.23 -0.93 -7.89
N VAL A 114 -3.55 -1.78 -8.86
CA VAL A 114 -4.69 -2.69 -8.75
C VAL A 114 -4.44 -3.75 -7.66
N ALA A 115 -3.21 -4.27 -7.54
CA ALA A 115 -2.85 -5.19 -6.46
C ALA A 115 -3.00 -4.55 -5.09
N MET A 116 -2.62 -3.28 -4.93
CA MET A 116 -2.82 -2.53 -3.68
C MET A 116 -4.31 -2.40 -3.33
N GLN A 117 -5.17 -2.05 -4.28
CA GLN A 117 -6.61 -1.92 -4.06
C GLN A 117 -7.26 -3.25 -3.66
N ALA A 118 -6.85 -4.34 -4.31
CA ALA A 118 -7.26 -5.68 -3.93
C ALA A 118 -6.79 -6.01 -2.50
N ALA A 119 -5.53 -5.71 -2.15
CA ALA A 119 -4.95 -6.01 -0.85
C ALA A 119 -5.69 -5.27 0.28
N GLN A 120 -5.98 -3.98 0.10
CA GLN A 120 -6.75 -3.16 1.04
C GLN A 120 -8.16 -3.71 1.22
N SER A 121 -8.84 -4.10 0.13
CA SER A 121 -10.17 -4.71 0.20
C SER A 121 -10.17 -6.02 0.98
N TYR A 122 -9.14 -6.86 0.82
CA TYR A 122 -8.97 -8.09 1.61
C TYR A 122 -8.58 -7.82 3.07
N GLU A 123 -7.81 -6.77 3.35
CA GLU A 123 -7.47 -6.34 4.71
C GLU A 123 -8.74 -5.90 5.46
N GLU A 124 -9.59 -5.09 4.84
CA GLU A 124 -10.90 -4.70 5.38
C GLU A 124 -11.83 -5.91 5.57
N ALA A 125 -11.76 -6.89 4.67
CA ALA A 125 -12.46 -8.17 4.81
C ALA A 125 -11.86 -9.10 5.88
N ASN A 126 -10.83 -8.65 6.61
CA ASN A 126 -10.08 -9.43 7.61
C ASN A 126 -9.50 -10.74 7.03
N MET A 127 -9.01 -10.68 5.79
CA MET A 127 -8.36 -11.77 5.05
C MET A 127 -6.86 -11.47 4.85
N PRO A 128 -6.05 -11.48 5.94
CA PRO A 128 -4.66 -11.03 5.89
C PRO A 128 -3.78 -11.87 4.97
N GLU A 129 -4.09 -13.16 4.77
CA GLU A 129 -3.32 -14.00 3.86
C GLU A 129 -3.44 -13.53 2.39
N MET A 130 -4.66 -13.20 1.97
CA MET A 130 -4.93 -12.69 0.62
C MET A 130 -4.33 -11.29 0.45
N ALA A 131 -4.46 -10.44 1.46
CA ALA A 131 -3.82 -9.12 1.47
C ALA A 131 -2.28 -9.24 1.36
N ALA A 132 -1.65 -10.15 2.12
CA ALA A 132 -0.22 -10.41 2.04
C ALA A 132 0.22 -10.82 0.63
N LYS A 133 -0.50 -11.77 0.01
CA LYS A 133 -0.22 -12.21 -1.37
C LYS A 133 -0.19 -11.01 -2.33
N LEU A 134 -1.15 -10.10 -2.21
CA LEU A 134 -1.29 -8.96 -3.13
C LEU A 134 -0.28 -7.85 -2.85
N TYR A 135 0.07 -7.57 -1.60
CA TYR A 135 1.19 -6.67 -1.29
C TYR A 135 2.53 -7.23 -1.79
N GLY A 136 2.72 -8.55 -1.77
CA GLY A 136 3.88 -9.20 -2.41
C GLY A 136 3.91 -8.99 -3.93
N GLN A 137 2.76 -9.12 -4.59
CA GLN A 137 2.62 -8.87 -6.04
C GLN A 137 2.86 -7.39 -6.40
N MET A 138 2.40 -6.47 -5.56
CA MET A 138 2.69 -5.03 -5.68
C MET A 138 4.20 -4.76 -5.56
N ALA A 139 4.87 -5.35 -4.57
CA ALA A 139 6.32 -5.21 -4.40
C ALA A 139 7.12 -5.75 -5.59
N GLU A 140 6.69 -6.87 -6.17
CA GLU A 140 7.29 -7.43 -7.40
C GLU A 140 7.14 -6.49 -8.59
N SER A 141 5.94 -5.94 -8.78
CA SER A 141 5.65 -5.03 -9.89
C SER A 141 6.53 -3.77 -9.83
N TYR A 142 6.73 -3.19 -8.64
CA TYR A 142 7.64 -2.05 -8.47
C TYR A 142 9.13 -2.40 -8.62
N ARG A 143 9.56 -3.60 -8.20
CA ARG A 143 10.95 -4.06 -8.45
C ARG A 143 11.21 -4.20 -9.94
N ARG A 144 10.25 -4.73 -10.70
CA ARG A 144 10.34 -4.85 -12.14
C ARG A 144 10.36 -3.50 -12.84
N LEU A 145 9.51 -2.56 -12.41
CA LEU A 145 9.55 -1.18 -12.87
C LEU A 145 10.94 -0.55 -12.66
N ALA A 146 11.53 -0.72 -11.47
CA ALA A 146 12.86 -0.21 -11.17
C ALA A 146 13.94 -0.78 -12.11
N LEU A 147 13.85 -2.06 -12.50
CA LEU A 147 14.75 -2.70 -13.45
C LEU A 147 14.58 -2.13 -14.87
N LEU A 148 13.33 -2.02 -15.36
CA LEU A 148 13.05 -1.47 -16.68
C LEU A 148 13.58 -0.03 -16.82
N ILE A 149 13.43 0.79 -15.78
CA ILE A 149 13.98 2.15 -15.73
C ILE A 149 15.51 2.12 -15.67
N GLY A 150 16.08 1.25 -14.81
CA GLY A 150 17.51 1.15 -14.55
C GLY A 150 18.34 0.71 -15.75
N ASP A 151 17.85 -0.26 -16.52
CA ASP A 151 18.48 -0.76 -17.75
C ASP A 151 18.42 0.26 -18.90
N GLY A 152 17.76 1.40 -18.67
CA GLY A 152 17.60 2.46 -19.66
C GLY A 152 16.63 2.10 -20.78
N ALA A 153 15.78 1.11 -20.54
CA ALA A 153 14.75 0.68 -21.48
C ALA A 153 13.63 1.72 -21.61
N ILE A 154 13.51 2.64 -20.64
CA ILE A 154 12.52 3.72 -20.59
C ILE A 154 13.22 5.08 -20.54
N ASP A 155 12.73 6.03 -21.34
CA ASP A 155 13.12 7.43 -21.27
C ASP A 155 12.24 8.17 -20.25
N VAL A 156 12.77 8.34 -19.04
CA VAL A 156 12.09 9.10 -17.99
C VAL A 156 12.45 10.57 -18.17
N ASN A 157 11.45 11.44 -18.34
CA ASN A 157 11.60 12.90 -18.36
C ASN A 157 12.07 13.43 -16.99
N GLY A 158 13.33 13.20 -16.63
CA GLY A 158 13.89 13.54 -15.33
C GLY A 158 15.18 12.77 -14.99
N ASP A 159 15.55 12.76 -13.72
CA ASP A 159 16.67 11.97 -13.22
C ASP A 159 16.27 10.48 -13.12
N ARG A 160 16.85 9.66 -13.99
CA ARG A 160 16.66 8.21 -14.00
C ARG A 160 16.97 7.59 -12.64
N GLN A 161 18.01 8.07 -11.96
CA GLN A 161 18.43 7.55 -10.66
C GLN A 161 17.41 7.86 -9.57
N GLU A 162 16.77 9.03 -9.64
CA GLU A 162 15.65 9.39 -8.75
C GLU A 162 14.43 8.49 -8.99
N SER A 163 14.10 8.22 -10.25
CA SER A 163 12.95 7.39 -10.64
C SER A 163 13.11 5.93 -10.21
N VAL A 164 14.30 5.36 -10.41
CA VAL A 164 14.66 4.03 -9.86
C VAL A 164 14.61 4.05 -8.33
N GLY A 165 15.06 5.13 -7.70
CA GLY A 165 14.98 5.31 -6.25
C GLY A 165 13.53 5.29 -5.73
N LYS A 166 12.60 5.95 -6.41
CA LYS A 166 11.16 5.95 -6.07
C LYS A 166 10.56 4.56 -6.19
N ALA A 167 10.76 3.88 -7.33
CA ALA A 167 10.23 2.53 -7.53
C ALA A 167 10.75 1.54 -6.47
N ASN A 168 12.04 1.61 -6.13
CA ASN A 168 12.61 0.79 -5.06
C ASN A 168 12.05 1.13 -3.67
N ALA A 169 11.77 2.41 -3.39
CA ALA A 169 11.14 2.81 -2.14
C ALA A 169 9.71 2.26 -2.02
N MET A 170 8.92 2.32 -3.10
CA MET A 170 7.57 1.76 -3.15
C MET A 170 7.59 0.23 -3.01
N ALA A 171 8.53 -0.46 -3.67
CA ALA A 171 8.72 -1.90 -3.49
C ALA A 171 9.03 -2.26 -2.04
N LYS A 172 9.86 -1.46 -1.37
CA LYS A 172 10.20 -1.66 0.04
C LYS A 172 8.97 -1.47 0.94
N GLU A 173 8.20 -0.42 0.72
CA GLU A 173 6.98 -0.15 1.48
C GLU A 173 5.95 -1.28 1.31
N ALA A 174 5.74 -1.76 0.09
CA ALA A 174 4.87 -2.89 -0.19
C ALA A 174 5.33 -4.18 0.53
N SER A 175 6.65 -4.42 0.61
CA SER A 175 7.22 -5.54 1.38
C SER A 175 7.00 -5.40 2.90
N GLU A 176 7.06 -4.20 3.45
CA GLU A 176 6.75 -3.94 4.86
C GLU A 176 5.25 -4.15 5.16
N LEU A 177 4.36 -3.79 4.23
CA LEU A 177 2.92 -4.08 4.33
C LEU A 177 2.65 -5.58 4.27
N GLU A 178 3.27 -6.28 3.32
CA GLU A 178 3.17 -7.74 3.25
C GLU A 178 3.65 -8.40 4.55
N TYR A 179 4.77 -7.93 5.12
CA TYR A 179 5.28 -8.43 6.40
C TYR A 179 4.22 -8.32 7.50
N LYS A 180 3.56 -7.16 7.63
CA LYS A 180 2.48 -6.95 8.61
C LYS A 180 1.35 -7.96 8.41
N GLN A 181 0.93 -8.18 7.17
CA GLN A 181 -0.13 -9.12 6.87
C GLN A 181 0.31 -10.58 7.11
N CYS A 182 1.57 -10.93 6.84
CA CYS A 182 2.11 -12.26 7.13
C CYS A 182 2.14 -12.58 8.63
N VAL A 183 2.52 -11.63 9.49
CA VAL A 183 2.52 -11.87 10.95
C VAL A 183 1.10 -11.97 11.53
N CYS A 184 0.10 -11.41 10.83
CA CYS A 184 -1.32 -11.62 11.16
C CYS A 184 -1.81 -13.00 10.67
N ALA A 185 -1.46 -13.39 9.45
CA ALA A 185 -1.95 -14.62 8.80
C ALA A 185 -1.28 -15.90 9.31
N PHE A 186 -0.01 -15.80 9.74
CA PHE A 186 0.81 -16.96 10.12
C PHE A 186 1.31 -16.83 11.54
N LYS A 187 1.37 -17.96 12.24
CA LYS A 187 2.06 -18.09 13.52
C LYS A 187 3.40 -18.77 13.27
N GLU A 188 4.47 -18.15 13.77
CA GLU A 188 5.79 -18.75 13.78
C GLU A 188 5.78 -20.02 14.63
N GLN A 189 6.24 -21.13 14.05
CA GLN A 189 6.37 -22.43 14.68
C GLN A 189 7.85 -22.80 14.77
N PRO A 190 8.40 -22.88 16.00
CA PRO A 190 9.80 -23.23 16.19
C PRO A 190 10.16 -24.60 15.60
N VAL A 191 11.31 -24.68 14.94
CA VAL A 191 11.93 -25.94 14.50
C VAL A 191 13.27 -26.16 15.22
N PRO A 192 13.86 -27.37 15.20
CA PRO A 192 15.16 -27.60 15.81
C PRO A 192 16.25 -26.63 15.31
N LYS A 193 17.05 -26.12 16.24
CA LYS A 193 18.19 -25.22 15.95
C LYS A 193 19.40 -26.02 15.49
N ASP A 194 19.31 -26.61 14.31
CA ASP A 194 20.39 -27.32 13.65
C ASP A 194 20.58 -26.83 12.20
N GLY A 195 21.56 -27.39 11.49
CA GLY A 195 21.82 -27.05 10.09
C GLY A 195 20.76 -27.56 9.11
N ASP A 196 19.68 -28.18 9.59
CA ASP A 196 18.51 -28.58 8.80
C ASP A 196 17.30 -27.65 9.03
N CYS A 197 17.43 -26.57 9.82
CA CYS A 197 16.31 -25.68 10.15
C CYS A 197 15.56 -25.14 8.92
N LEU A 198 16.26 -24.75 7.84
CA LEU A 198 15.63 -24.34 6.58
C LEU A 198 14.76 -25.45 5.97
N PHE A 199 15.32 -26.65 5.80
CA PHE A 199 14.62 -27.78 5.19
C PHE A 199 13.47 -28.26 6.06
N THR A 200 13.65 -28.23 7.38
CA THR A 200 12.61 -28.56 8.35
C THR A 200 11.48 -27.54 8.27
N ALA A 201 11.79 -26.24 8.27
CA ALA A 201 10.80 -25.18 8.12
C ALA A 201 10.00 -25.33 6.81
N LEU A 202 10.67 -25.56 5.69
CA LEU A 202 10.01 -25.77 4.39
C LEU A 202 9.13 -27.02 4.38
N LYS A 203 9.59 -28.11 4.98
CA LYS A 203 8.83 -29.36 5.08
C LYS A 203 7.55 -29.17 5.90
N GLU A 204 7.68 -28.58 7.09
CA GLU A 204 6.56 -28.37 8.01
C GLU A 204 5.56 -27.34 7.46
N SER A 205 6.03 -26.20 6.92
CA SER A 205 5.19 -25.18 6.29
C SER A 205 4.51 -25.67 5.02
N GLY A 206 5.24 -26.40 4.18
CA GLY A 206 4.79 -26.83 2.85
C GLY A 206 4.04 -28.16 2.83
N GLY A 207 4.01 -28.89 3.96
CA GLY A 207 3.45 -30.25 4.00
C GLY A 207 4.19 -31.23 3.09
N LEU A 208 5.51 -31.07 2.94
CA LEU A 208 6.28 -31.83 1.96
C LEU A 208 6.51 -33.28 2.42
N ASP A 209 6.14 -34.24 1.58
CA ASP A 209 6.43 -35.66 1.80
C ASP A 209 7.87 -36.02 1.35
N LYS A 210 8.85 -35.32 1.92
CA LYS A 210 10.29 -35.55 1.71
C LYS A 210 11.05 -35.40 3.02
N SER A 211 12.08 -36.21 3.23
CA SER A 211 13.01 -36.01 4.34
C SER A 211 13.90 -34.79 4.10
N THR A 212 14.47 -34.21 5.16
CA THR A 212 15.44 -33.11 5.03
C THR A 212 16.66 -33.54 4.21
N SER A 213 17.09 -34.80 4.35
CA SER A 213 18.17 -35.40 3.55
C SER A 213 17.83 -35.51 2.05
N ALA A 214 16.57 -35.84 1.72
CA ALA A 214 16.12 -35.89 0.34
C ALA A 214 16.05 -34.49 -0.27
N LEU A 215 15.53 -33.50 0.47
CA LEU A 215 15.52 -32.11 0.03
C LEU A 215 16.95 -31.59 -0.21
N ARG A 216 17.88 -31.83 0.72
CA ARG A 216 19.30 -31.51 0.57
C ARG A 216 19.92 -32.10 -0.69
N SER A 217 19.64 -33.38 -0.94
CA SER A 217 20.16 -34.07 -2.14
C SER A 217 19.64 -33.44 -3.42
N LEU A 218 18.35 -33.08 -3.46
CA LEU A 218 17.75 -32.39 -4.60
C LEU A 218 18.35 -30.99 -4.82
N VAL A 219 18.66 -30.23 -3.76
CA VAL A 219 19.38 -28.94 -3.89
C VAL A 219 20.74 -29.16 -4.54
N ALA A 220 21.46 -30.18 -4.07
CA ALA A 220 22.79 -30.48 -4.58
C ALA A 220 22.75 -30.92 -6.05
N ASP A 221 21.78 -31.76 -6.41
CA ASP A 221 21.54 -32.18 -7.80
C ASP A 221 21.23 -30.98 -8.70
N GLU A 222 20.38 -30.06 -8.25
CA GLU A 222 20.02 -28.83 -8.98
C GLU A 222 21.24 -27.92 -9.16
N LEU A 223 22.00 -27.70 -8.09
CA LEU A 223 23.19 -26.85 -8.10
C LEU A 223 24.27 -27.39 -9.05
N GLU A 224 24.49 -28.70 -9.10
CA GLU A 224 25.46 -29.34 -9.99
C GLU A 224 24.98 -29.37 -11.45
N SER A 225 23.73 -29.79 -11.67
CA SER A 225 23.15 -29.96 -13.01
C SER A 225 23.01 -28.63 -13.74
N ASN A 226 22.75 -27.55 -13.00
CA ASN A 226 22.58 -26.19 -13.52
C ASN A 226 23.71 -25.26 -13.07
N SER A 227 24.92 -25.80 -12.90
CA SER A 227 26.08 -25.05 -12.37
C SER A 227 26.39 -23.75 -13.12
N ALA A 228 26.22 -23.70 -14.44
CA ALA A 228 26.42 -22.50 -15.24
C ALA A 228 25.49 -21.33 -14.83
N ARG A 229 24.31 -21.64 -14.30
CA ARG A 229 23.32 -20.66 -13.83
C ARG A 229 23.70 -20.08 -12.47
N TYR A 230 24.25 -20.90 -11.59
CA TYR A 230 24.44 -20.57 -10.18
C TYR A 230 25.90 -20.25 -9.82
N VAL A 231 26.85 -20.48 -10.72
CA VAL A 231 28.28 -20.21 -10.47
C VAL A 231 28.55 -18.75 -10.08
N SER A 232 27.75 -17.80 -10.59
CA SER A 232 27.86 -16.38 -10.26
C SER A 232 27.45 -16.02 -8.83
N PHE A 233 26.76 -16.91 -8.11
CA PHE A 233 26.41 -16.70 -6.70
C PHE A 233 27.63 -16.82 -5.78
N PHE A 234 28.69 -17.46 -6.25
CA PHE A 234 29.90 -17.70 -5.49
C PHE A 234 30.95 -16.64 -5.83
N ALA A 235 31.33 -15.83 -4.83
CA ALA A 235 32.31 -14.76 -4.98
C ALA A 235 33.77 -15.19 -4.73
N ALA A 236 34.04 -16.51 -4.69
CA ALA A 236 35.39 -17.04 -4.45
C ALA A 236 36.34 -16.86 -5.64
N ALA A 237 37.64 -17.05 -5.36
CA ALA A 237 38.69 -17.07 -6.38
C ALA A 237 38.51 -18.20 -7.41
N ASP A 238 37.88 -19.32 -7.01
CA ASP A 238 37.40 -20.37 -7.90
C ASP A 238 35.93 -20.68 -7.58
N PRO A 239 34.97 -19.97 -8.20
CA PRO A 239 33.54 -20.15 -7.96
C PRO A 239 33.05 -21.56 -8.28
N ALA A 240 33.65 -22.22 -9.28
CA ALA A 240 33.25 -23.56 -9.68
C ALA A 240 33.70 -24.61 -8.66
N ALA A 241 34.86 -24.42 -8.02
CA ALA A 241 35.29 -25.28 -6.91
C ALA A 241 34.44 -25.08 -5.66
N GLU A 242 34.08 -23.84 -5.31
CA GLU A 242 33.21 -23.56 -4.16
C GLU A 242 31.79 -24.11 -4.36
N LEU A 243 31.24 -24.02 -5.58
CA LEU A 243 29.97 -24.63 -5.95
C LEU A 243 29.99 -26.16 -5.73
N ARG A 244 31.02 -26.84 -6.24
CA ARG A 244 31.18 -28.30 -6.05
C ARG A 244 31.34 -28.67 -4.58
N ALA A 245 32.10 -27.89 -3.81
CA ALA A 245 32.25 -28.08 -2.37
C ALA A 245 30.90 -27.91 -1.65
N THR A 246 30.11 -26.91 -2.04
CA THR A 246 28.78 -26.64 -1.49
C THR A 246 27.80 -27.76 -1.82
N ALA A 247 27.79 -28.27 -3.06
CA ALA A 247 26.98 -29.42 -3.44
C ALA A 247 27.36 -30.69 -2.67
N SER A 248 28.66 -30.94 -2.48
CA SER A 248 29.14 -32.04 -1.64
C SER A 248 28.71 -31.87 -0.18
N ALA A 249 28.83 -30.66 0.38
CA ALA A 249 28.43 -30.36 1.75
C ALA A 249 26.92 -30.54 1.96
N LEU A 250 26.10 -30.13 0.98
CA LEU A 250 24.65 -30.36 1.00
C LEU A 250 24.31 -31.84 1.20
N ARG A 251 25.02 -32.75 0.52
CA ARG A 251 24.80 -34.20 0.58
C ARG A 251 25.34 -34.85 1.86
N CYS A 252 26.50 -34.39 2.34
CA CYS A 252 27.29 -35.12 3.32
C CYS A 252 27.24 -34.53 4.73
N ASP A 253 27.07 -33.21 4.87
CA ASP A 253 27.23 -32.50 6.13
C ASP A 253 25.96 -31.75 6.51
N ARG A 254 25.46 -31.96 7.73
CA ARG A 254 24.42 -31.11 8.35
C ARG A 254 24.96 -29.71 8.72
N GLN A 255 26.01 -29.24 8.04
CA GLN A 255 26.48 -27.89 8.18
C GLN A 255 25.41 -26.93 7.67
N TRP A 256 25.31 -25.80 8.39
CA TRP A 256 24.48 -24.69 7.96
C TRP A 256 25.00 -24.19 6.62
N ILE A 257 24.11 -24.14 5.63
CA ILE A 257 24.45 -23.61 4.31
C ILE A 257 24.48 -22.09 4.46
N LYS A 258 25.67 -21.53 4.28
CA LYS A 258 25.92 -20.11 4.49
C LYS A 258 25.16 -19.28 3.44
N GLY A 259 24.28 -18.39 3.89
CA GLY A 259 23.64 -17.37 3.07
C GLY A 259 22.52 -17.87 2.14
N ASP A 260 22.03 -16.94 1.33
CA ASP A 260 20.80 -17.00 0.53
C ASP A 260 20.77 -18.09 -0.56
N VAL A 261 21.82 -18.91 -0.70
CA VAL A 261 21.99 -19.89 -1.77
C VAL A 261 20.87 -20.92 -1.75
N ALA A 262 20.66 -21.61 -0.63
CA ALA A 262 19.63 -22.65 -0.54
C ALA A 262 18.21 -22.09 -0.73
N PRO A 263 17.81 -20.98 -0.10
CA PRO A 263 16.56 -20.29 -0.43
C PRO A 263 16.37 -19.97 -1.92
N GLN A 264 17.43 -19.57 -2.64
CA GLN A 264 17.37 -19.27 -4.07
C GLN A 264 17.20 -20.51 -4.98
N LEU A 265 17.69 -21.67 -4.55
CA LEU A 265 17.57 -22.94 -5.31
C LEU A 265 16.24 -23.66 -5.03
N MET A 266 15.64 -23.45 -3.87
CA MET A 266 14.43 -24.17 -3.45
C MET A 266 13.20 -23.98 -4.33
N PRO A 267 12.94 -22.80 -4.91
CA PRO A 267 11.85 -22.67 -5.85
C PRO A 267 12.02 -23.53 -7.11
N ALA A 268 13.25 -23.74 -7.58
CA ALA A 268 13.54 -24.62 -8.73
C ALA A 268 13.24 -26.09 -8.41
N VAL A 269 13.72 -26.56 -7.26
CA VAL A 269 13.52 -27.95 -6.81
C VAL A 269 12.05 -28.26 -6.49
N LEU A 270 11.38 -27.33 -5.80
CA LEU A 270 10.00 -27.51 -5.36
C LEU A 270 8.99 -27.10 -6.43
N LYS A 271 9.45 -26.44 -7.51
CA LYS A 271 8.62 -25.83 -8.56
C LYS A 271 7.51 -24.95 -7.98
N ARG A 272 7.84 -24.21 -6.91
CA ARG A 272 6.88 -23.44 -6.12
C ARG A 272 7.57 -22.23 -5.49
N PRO A 273 6.92 -21.05 -5.45
CA PRO A 273 7.48 -19.88 -4.80
C PRO A 273 7.74 -20.10 -3.30
N ILE A 274 8.72 -19.38 -2.76
CA ILE A 274 9.03 -19.36 -1.33
C ILE A 274 9.00 -17.92 -0.86
N ARG A 275 8.31 -17.71 0.27
CA ARG A 275 8.24 -16.43 0.96
C ARG A 275 8.92 -16.53 2.31
N ILE A 276 9.92 -15.70 2.54
CA ILE A 276 10.62 -15.59 3.81
C ILE A 276 10.17 -14.31 4.51
N VAL A 277 9.59 -14.48 5.70
CA VAL A 277 9.18 -13.37 6.57
C VAL A 277 10.35 -13.07 7.51
N ASP A 278 11.10 -12.01 7.22
CA ASP A 278 12.24 -11.58 8.02
C ASP A 278 11.75 -10.70 9.18
N THR A 279 11.73 -11.28 10.38
CA THR A 279 11.28 -10.59 11.59
C THR A 279 12.31 -9.59 12.13
N HIS A 280 13.58 -9.71 11.72
CA HIS A 280 14.63 -8.80 12.13
C HIS A 280 14.54 -7.49 11.35
N ASN A 281 14.46 -7.60 10.02
CA ASN A 281 14.37 -6.45 9.12
C ASN A 281 12.93 -5.99 8.85
N LYS A 282 11.94 -6.72 9.36
CA LYS A 282 10.50 -6.43 9.21
C LYS A 282 10.06 -6.32 7.75
N ARG A 283 10.53 -7.25 6.93
CA ARG A 283 10.25 -7.30 5.49
C ARG A 283 9.98 -8.73 5.05
N THR A 284 9.52 -8.87 3.82
CA THR A 284 9.37 -10.15 3.14
C THR A 284 10.35 -10.27 1.99
N GLU A 285 10.86 -11.48 1.78
CA GLU A 285 11.69 -11.83 0.63
C GLU A 285 11.02 -12.95 -0.15
N HIS A 286 10.97 -12.80 -1.47
CA HIS A 286 10.35 -13.75 -2.38
C HIS A 286 11.41 -14.40 -3.25
N PHE A 287 11.33 -15.72 -3.32
CA PHE A 287 12.17 -16.54 -4.19
C PHE A 287 11.24 -17.28 -5.16
N LEU A 288 11.39 -17.00 -6.45
CA LEU A 288 10.54 -17.51 -7.51
C LEU A 288 11.19 -18.67 -8.25
N PRO A 289 10.41 -19.64 -8.76
CA PRO A 289 10.94 -20.69 -9.60
C PRO A 289 11.52 -20.09 -10.90
N PRO A 290 12.60 -20.68 -11.43
CA PRO A 290 13.22 -20.23 -12.67
C PRO A 290 12.34 -20.42 -13.92
N GLU A 291 11.46 -21.42 -13.88
CA GLU A 291 10.51 -21.78 -14.94
C GLU A 291 9.22 -22.29 -14.27
N GLY A 292 8.04 -21.89 -14.75
CA GLY A 292 6.73 -22.35 -14.24
C GLY A 292 5.91 -21.27 -13.51
N SER A 293 4.65 -21.61 -13.18
CA SER A 293 3.64 -20.63 -12.77
C SER A 293 3.95 -19.98 -11.43
N CYS A 294 4.09 -18.66 -11.46
CA CYS A 294 4.07 -17.75 -10.32
C CYS A 294 2.76 -17.81 -9.51
N ASP A 295 1.75 -18.52 -10.02
CA ASP A 295 0.38 -18.57 -9.49
C ASP A 295 0.20 -19.51 -8.29
N LEU A 296 1.19 -20.33 -7.95
CA LEU A 296 1.12 -21.17 -6.75
C LEU A 296 1.36 -20.33 -5.50
N ASP A 297 0.50 -20.51 -4.48
CA ASP A 297 0.70 -19.93 -3.15
C ASP A 297 2.11 -20.24 -2.62
N PRO A 298 2.88 -19.25 -2.16
CA PRO A 298 4.25 -19.48 -1.69
C PRO A 298 4.29 -20.34 -0.42
N ILE A 299 5.30 -21.20 -0.31
CA ILE A 299 5.65 -21.80 0.99
C ILE A 299 6.21 -20.67 1.86
N THR A 300 5.52 -20.35 2.94
CA THR A 300 5.92 -19.27 3.85
C THR A 300 6.75 -19.83 5.01
N ILE A 301 7.87 -19.19 5.33
CA ILE A 301 8.73 -19.51 6.48
C ILE A 301 9.17 -18.21 7.16
N PHE A 302 9.58 -18.30 8.42
CA PHE A 302 10.10 -17.16 9.19
C PHE A 302 11.62 -17.20 9.28
N TYR A 303 12.25 -16.04 9.22
CA TYR A 303 13.68 -15.86 9.45
C TYR A 303 13.90 -14.82 10.55
N ASN A 304 14.73 -15.17 11.53
CA ASN A 304 14.89 -14.35 12.74
C ASN A 304 16.10 -13.40 12.72
N GLY A 305 16.85 -13.34 11.61
CA GLY A 305 18.06 -12.53 11.50
C GLY A 305 19.33 -13.12 12.13
N THR A 306 19.25 -14.32 12.71
CA THR A 306 20.35 -15.00 13.41
C THR A 306 20.60 -16.40 12.85
N ASP A 307 20.61 -16.53 11.52
CA ASP A 307 20.93 -17.78 10.82
C ASP A 307 19.96 -18.94 11.11
N HIS A 308 18.73 -18.65 11.52
CA HIS A 308 17.73 -19.66 11.88
C HIS A 308 16.37 -19.39 11.24
N TYR A 309 15.81 -20.45 10.65
CA TYR A 309 14.48 -20.46 10.04
C TYR A 309 13.49 -21.20 10.92
N ASN A 310 12.25 -20.72 10.94
CA ASN A 310 11.12 -21.36 11.60
C ASN A 310 10.00 -21.62 10.60
N ALA A 311 9.20 -22.65 10.88
CA ALA A 311 8.03 -22.96 10.08
C ALA A 311 6.94 -21.89 10.30
N ALA A 312 6.06 -21.73 9.32
CA ALA A 312 4.90 -20.88 9.39
C ALA A 312 3.65 -21.76 9.44
N ARG A 313 2.84 -21.60 10.48
CA ARG A 313 1.55 -22.27 10.62
C ARG A 313 0.43 -21.28 10.35
N ARG A 314 -0.44 -21.57 9.38
CA ARG A 314 -1.62 -20.73 9.11
C ARG A 314 -2.47 -20.59 10.38
N GLN A 315 -2.83 -19.36 10.71
CA GLN A 315 -3.75 -19.07 11.81
C GLN A 315 -5.19 -19.31 11.34
N PRO A 316 -6.04 -19.98 12.14
CA PRO A 316 -7.45 -20.11 11.81
C PRO A 316 -8.13 -18.74 11.84
N MET A 317 -8.84 -18.41 10.77
CA MET A 317 -9.60 -17.15 10.64
C MET A 317 -10.66 -17.05 11.74
N GLY A 318 -10.63 -15.98 12.53
CA GLY A 318 -11.76 -15.59 13.36
C GLY A 318 -12.84 -14.99 12.45
N VAL A 319 -13.95 -15.69 12.25
CA VAL A 319 -15.09 -15.18 11.47
C VAL A 319 -15.77 -14.06 12.27
N SER A 320 -15.27 -12.84 12.13
CA SER A 320 -16.09 -11.66 12.42
C SER A 320 -16.77 -11.26 11.11
N ARG A 321 -18.04 -11.64 10.95
CA ARG A 321 -18.89 -11.10 9.88
C ARG A 321 -19.11 -9.61 10.20
N SER A 322 -18.28 -8.75 9.62
CA SER A 322 -18.58 -7.31 9.58
C SER A 322 -19.62 -7.06 8.49
N GLU A 323 -20.72 -6.46 8.90
CA GLU A 323 -21.88 -6.11 8.09
C GLU A 323 -21.50 -5.12 6.97
N ALA A 324 -22.29 -5.16 5.90
CA ALA A 324 -22.17 -4.32 4.72
C ALA A 324 -21.97 -2.84 5.06
N VAL A 325 -20.99 -2.20 4.41
CA VAL A 325 -20.80 -0.74 4.47
C VAL A 325 -21.03 -0.13 3.09
N THR A 326 -21.86 0.90 3.10
CA THR A 326 -22.16 1.81 2.00
C THR A 326 -20.94 2.67 1.64
N GLY A 327 -20.61 2.73 0.35
CA GLY A 327 -20.18 3.99 -0.27
C GLY A 327 -18.69 4.30 -0.39
N PHE A 328 -17.76 3.41 -0.05
CA PHE A 328 -16.32 3.74 -0.14
C PHE A 328 -15.72 3.64 -1.55
N GLY A 329 -16.42 2.96 -2.47
CA GLY A 329 -15.94 2.80 -3.84
C GLY A 329 -15.88 4.11 -4.63
N ALA A 330 -16.95 4.89 -4.75
CA ALA A 330 -17.09 5.87 -5.84
C ALA A 330 -16.05 6.99 -5.90
N MET A 331 -15.39 7.32 -4.79
CA MET A 331 -14.56 8.52 -4.64
C MET A 331 -13.09 8.32 -5.06
N GLU A 332 -12.49 7.16 -4.73
CA GLU A 332 -11.06 6.87 -5.01
C GLU A 332 -10.75 6.68 -6.50
N ARG A 333 -11.81 6.64 -7.28
CA ARG A 333 -11.84 5.93 -8.52
C ARG A 333 -12.09 6.85 -9.73
N ALA A 334 -12.62 8.05 -9.45
CA ALA A 334 -12.55 9.21 -10.34
C ALA A 334 -11.15 9.85 -10.39
N ARG A 335 -10.31 9.60 -9.37
CA ARG A 335 -9.00 10.26 -9.21
C ARG A 335 -7.89 9.68 -10.10
N LEU A 336 -8.02 8.41 -10.53
CA LEU A 336 -6.96 7.68 -11.25
C LEU A 336 -7.14 7.66 -12.79
N THR A 337 -8.31 8.00 -13.35
CA THR A 337 -8.60 7.79 -14.80
C THR A 337 -8.45 9.04 -15.70
N GLY A 338 -8.01 10.18 -15.17
CA GLY A 338 -7.57 11.35 -15.96
C GLY A 338 -8.58 12.01 -16.93
N ARG A 339 -9.84 11.57 -17.02
CA ARG A 339 -10.84 12.18 -17.91
C ARG A 339 -11.62 13.30 -17.22
N LYS A 340 -11.54 14.49 -17.80
CA LYS A 340 -12.46 15.61 -17.56
C LYS A 340 -13.83 15.28 -18.14
N GLU A 341 -14.78 14.90 -17.30
CA GLU A 341 -16.20 15.04 -17.65
C GLU A 341 -16.82 16.15 -16.79
N SER A 342 -17.42 17.11 -17.47
CA SER A 342 -18.09 18.26 -16.91
C SER A 342 -19.52 17.92 -16.54
N VAL A 343 -19.85 17.77 -15.25
CA VAL A 343 -21.19 18.06 -14.74
C VAL A 343 -21.07 18.70 -13.36
N ALA A 344 -21.81 19.79 -13.19
CA ALA A 344 -21.85 20.64 -12.02
C ALA A 344 -22.52 19.99 -10.81
N GLY A 345 -21.95 20.25 -9.63
CA GLY A 345 -22.65 20.24 -8.34
C GLY A 345 -22.61 18.94 -7.53
N ALA A 346 -21.48 18.68 -6.85
CA ALA A 346 -21.40 18.22 -5.45
C ALA A 346 -19.92 18.01 -5.07
N GLU A 347 -19.53 18.65 -3.97
CA GLU A 347 -18.18 18.87 -3.41
C GLU A 347 -17.53 17.55 -2.95
N THR A 348 -16.42 17.17 -3.62
CA THR A 348 -15.00 17.10 -3.16
C THR A 348 -14.70 16.05 -2.10
N ASP A 349 -13.72 15.18 -2.38
CA ASP A 349 -12.46 15.14 -1.61
C ASP A 349 -11.48 14.00 -1.90
N THR A 350 -10.24 14.26 -1.48
CA THR A 350 -9.02 13.78 -2.12
C THR A 350 -7.83 13.61 -1.14
N ALA A 351 -7.61 12.47 -0.46
CA ALA A 351 -6.27 12.11 0.07
C ALA A 351 -6.07 10.62 0.44
N GLY A 352 -4.91 10.02 0.10
CA GLY A 352 -4.59 8.65 0.53
C GLY A 352 -3.13 8.22 0.33
N LEU A 353 -2.22 8.65 1.21
CA LEU A 353 -0.96 7.97 1.56
C LEU A 353 -1.02 7.67 3.08
N PRO A 354 -0.36 6.62 3.61
CA PRO A 354 -0.74 5.95 4.86
C PRO A 354 -0.26 6.70 6.11
N TYR A 355 -1.04 7.68 6.54
CA TYR A 355 -0.95 8.25 7.88
C TYR A 355 -2.22 7.92 8.64
N ASP A 356 -2.11 7.60 9.94
CA ASP A 356 -3.28 7.37 10.82
C ASP A 356 -4.02 8.69 11.10
N LEU A 357 -4.59 9.29 10.06
CA LEU A 357 -5.34 10.55 10.17
C LEU A 357 -6.68 10.34 10.89
N ALA A 358 -7.16 9.10 10.96
CA ALA A 358 -8.36 8.70 11.68
C ALA A 358 -8.31 9.09 13.16
N ARG A 359 -7.11 9.15 13.78
CA ARG A 359 -6.96 9.65 15.15
C ARG A 359 -7.42 11.11 15.30
N PHE A 360 -7.16 11.97 14.30
CA PHE A 360 -7.63 13.35 14.30
C PHE A 360 -9.13 13.42 14.04
N VAL A 361 -9.63 12.68 13.04
CA VAL A 361 -11.06 12.67 12.72
C VAL A 361 -11.89 12.21 13.91
N SER A 362 -11.45 11.16 14.61
CA SER A 362 -12.11 10.62 15.80
C SER A 362 -12.07 11.59 16.98
N ALA A 363 -10.95 12.30 17.19
CA ALA A 363 -10.84 13.31 18.24
C ALA A 363 -11.64 14.59 17.93
N GLN A 364 -11.80 14.90 16.65
CA GLN A 364 -12.66 15.95 16.14
C GLN A 364 -14.07 15.42 15.85
N ASP A 365 -14.67 14.67 16.78
CA ASP A 365 -16.09 14.32 16.62
C ASP A 365 -16.94 15.59 16.40
N ALA A 366 -18.13 15.42 15.82
CA ALA A 366 -18.98 16.56 15.44
C ALA A 366 -19.21 17.53 16.62
N SER A 367 -19.33 17.01 17.85
CA SER A 367 -19.57 17.82 19.04
C SER A 367 -18.35 18.64 19.47
N SER A 368 -17.14 18.09 19.33
CA SER A 368 -15.89 18.76 19.67
C SER A 368 -15.55 19.84 18.63
N TYR A 369 -15.75 19.53 17.35
CA TYR A 369 -15.52 20.45 16.25
C TYR A 369 -16.46 21.67 16.30
N GLU A 370 -17.77 21.45 16.41
CA GLU A 370 -18.75 22.53 16.49
C GLU A 370 -18.49 23.45 17.69
N LYS A 371 -18.13 22.87 18.84
CA LYS A 371 -17.78 23.63 20.05
C LYS A 371 -16.52 24.46 19.84
N ALA A 372 -15.46 23.90 19.25
CA ALA A 372 -14.24 24.64 18.94
C ALA A 372 -14.50 25.79 17.98
N LEU A 373 -15.28 25.55 16.92
CA LEU A 373 -15.65 26.57 15.94
C LEU A 373 -16.46 27.71 16.56
N GLN A 374 -17.42 27.40 17.45
CA GLN A 374 -18.18 28.43 18.16
C GLN A 374 -17.30 29.25 19.11
N GLU A 375 -16.41 28.61 19.88
CA GLU A 375 -15.46 29.31 20.77
C GLU A 375 -14.55 30.26 19.99
N LEU A 376 -14.10 29.87 18.80
CA LEU A 376 -13.28 30.72 17.94
C LEU A 376 -14.06 31.89 17.34
N ARG A 377 -15.31 31.67 16.92
CA ARG A 377 -16.22 32.74 16.44
C ARG A 377 -16.55 33.74 17.55
N ASP A 378 -16.69 33.26 18.78
CA ASP A 378 -16.85 34.09 19.98
C ASP A 378 -15.54 34.80 20.39
N GLY A 379 -14.44 34.50 19.69
CA GLY A 379 -13.13 35.13 19.87
C GLY A 379 -12.39 34.69 21.12
N LYS A 380 -12.75 33.56 21.74
CA LYS A 380 -12.07 33.04 22.93
C LYS A 380 -12.22 31.52 23.09
N LYS A 381 -11.10 30.80 23.02
CA LYS A 381 -10.99 29.38 23.39
C LYS A 381 -11.26 29.17 24.88
N ARG A 382 -12.07 28.16 25.21
CA ARG A 382 -12.49 27.81 26.58
C ARG A 382 -12.27 26.34 26.92
N THR A 383 -12.26 25.44 25.94
CA THR A 383 -12.15 23.99 26.17
C THR A 383 -10.87 23.36 25.60
N HIS A 384 -10.68 22.05 25.82
CA HIS A 384 -9.41 21.34 25.64
C HIS A 384 -9.29 20.62 24.29
N TRP A 385 -9.07 21.37 23.20
CA TRP A 385 -9.03 20.81 21.84
C TRP A 385 -7.81 21.21 21.00
N MET A 386 -6.88 21.98 21.57
CA MET A 386 -5.79 22.62 20.80
C MET A 386 -4.97 21.61 19.98
N TRP A 387 -4.62 20.47 20.58
CA TRP A 387 -3.68 19.51 19.98
C TRP A 387 -4.20 18.85 18.71
N TYR A 388 -5.51 18.61 18.61
CA TYR A 388 -6.11 17.89 17.48
C TYR A 388 -6.88 18.80 16.53
N MET A 389 -7.13 20.07 16.87
CA MET A 389 -7.69 21.08 15.96
C MET A 389 -6.62 21.91 15.25
N PHE A 390 -5.51 22.19 15.93
CA PHE A 390 -4.33 22.88 15.39
C PHE A 390 -3.07 22.06 15.73
N PRO A 391 -2.88 20.90 15.09
CA PRO A 391 -1.76 20.03 15.38
C PRO A 391 -0.42 20.65 14.96
N GLN A 392 0.64 20.21 15.62
CA GLN A 392 2.01 20.68 15.42
C GLN A 392 2.96 19.49 15.24
N PHE A 393 4.17 19.77 14.77
CA PHE A 393 5.19 18.74 14.54
C PHE A 393 5.59 18.02 15.85
N GLN A 394 5.93 16.73 15.73
CA GLN A 394 6.47 15.92 16.82
C GLN A 394 7.70 16.59 17.44
N GLY A 395 7.79 16.55 18.78
CA GLY A 395 8.90 17.13 19.55
C GLY A 395 8.72 18.59 19.97
N LEU A 396 7.65 19.26 19.53
CA LEU A 396 7.34 20.64 19.96
C LEU A 396 6.53 20.69 21.28
N GLY A 397 5.83 19.61 21.65
CA GLY A 397 5.04 19.53 22.88
C GLY A 397 5.45 18.36 23.77
N SER A 398 5.43 18.57 25.10
CA SER A 398 5.87 17.57 26.07
C SER A 398 4.74 16.73 26.69
N SER A 399 3.49 17.23 26.67
CA SER A 399 2.31 16.54 27.19
C SER A 399 1.94 15.30 26.36
N GLU A 400 1.35 14.29 26.99
CA GLU A 400 0.90 13.05 26.34
C GLU A 400 -0.02 13.33 25.13
N GLN A 401 -0.97 14.24 25.24
CA GLN A 401 -1.89 14.63 24.16
C GLN A 401 -1.17 15.34 23.02
N ALA A 402 -0.09 16.07 23.30
CA ALA A 402 0.74 16.67 22.26
C ALA A 402 1.58 15.62 21.51
N ARG A 403 1.89 14.48 22.13
CA ARG A 403 2.55 13.36 21.45
C ARG A 403 1.57 12.54 20.64
N GLN A 404 0.38 12.27 21.19
CA GLN A 404 -0.69 11.52 20.53
C GLN A 404 -1.16 12.19 19.22
N PHE A 405 -1.30 13.52 19.24
CA PHE A 405 -1.76 14.31 18.08
C PHE A 405 -0.63 15.05 17.37
N ALA A 406 0.62 14.62 17.56
CA ALA A 406 1.75 15.16 16.81
C ALA A 406 1.67 14.76 15.34
N ILE A 407 2.11 15.65 14.45
CA ILE A 407 2.42 15.34 13.05
C ILE A 407 3.89 14.91 12.95
N HIS A 408 4.16 13.78 12.30
CA HIS A 408 5.47 13.12 12.30
C HIS A 408 6.33 13.48 11.08
N SER A 409 5.72 13.98 10.01
CA SER A 409 6.42 14.36 8.79
C SER A 409 5.71 15.48 8.03
N SER A 410 6.44 16.16 7.14
CA SER A 410 5.85 17.12 6.20
C SER A 410 4.82 16.45 5.27
N SER A 411 5.06 15.21 4.88
CA SER A 411 4.13 14.40 4.09
C SER A 411 2.84 14.06 4.86
N GLU A 412 2.91 13.81 6.18
CA GLU A 412 1.71 13.65 7.02
C GLU A 412 0.94 14.97 7.13
N ALA A 413 1.62 16.12 7.25
CA ALA A 413 0.98 17.42 7.23
C ALA A 413 0.28 17.70 5.89
N ALA A 414 0.90 17.33 4.77
CA ALA A 414 0.31 17.45 3.44
C ALA A 414 -0.91 16.54 3.28
N ALA A 415 -0.84 15.30 3.78
CA ALA A 415 -1.97 14.38 3.81
C ALA A 415 -3.11 14.88 4.70
N TYR A 416 -2.79 15.47 5.88
CA TYR A 416 -3.78 16.10 6.75
C TYR A 416 -4.52 17.24 6.05
N LEU A 417 -3.83 18.08 5.26
CA LEU A 417 -4.48 19.14 4.50
C LEU A 417 -5.29 18.64 3.31
N ALA A 418 -4.83 17.57 2.68
CA ALA A 418 -5.53 16.97 1.56
C ALA A 418 -6.76 16.16 2.01
N ASP A 419 -6.81 15.75 3.28
CA ASP A 419 -7.94 15.02 3.83
C ASP A 419 -9.22 15.89 3.83
N PRO A 420 -10.35 15.36 3.32
CA PRO A 420 -11.62 16.07 3.23
C PRO A 420 -12.03 16.83 4.46
N VAL A 421 -11.97 16.10 5.56
CA VAL A 421 -12.60 16.50 6.80
C VAL A 421 -11.60 17.38 7.53
N LEU A 422 -10.36 16.93 7.63
CA LEU A 422 -9.33 17.62 8.40
C LEU A 422 -8.86 18.92 7.73
N GLY A 423 -8.69 18.90 6.40
CA GLY A 423 -8.29 20.05 5.59
C GLY A 423 -9.33 21.18 5.62
N ASP A 424 -10.60 20.83 5.41
CA ASP A 424 -11.70 21.79 5.53
C ASP A 424 -11.84 22.31 6.95
N ARG A 425 -11.79 21.43 7.95
CA ARG A 425 -11.95 21.84 9.34
C ARG A 425 -10.84 22.78 9.79
N ILE A 426 -9.57 22.48 9.51
CA ILE A 426 -8.48 23.36 9.90
C ILE A 426 -8.55 24.69 9.14
N THR A 427 -8.95 24.69 7.87
CA THR A 427 -9.17 25.91 7.08
C THR A 427 -10.31 26.75 7.67
N GLN A 428 -11.44 26.15 8.00
CA GLN A 428 -12.59 26.84 8.62
C GLN A 428 -12.28 27.38 10.01
N LEU A 429 -11.58 26.61 10.84
CA LEU A 429 -11.13 27.05 12.17
C LEU A 429 -10.14 28.22 12.05
N THR A 430 -9.18 28.14 11.10
CA THR A 430 -8.20 29.21 10.86
C THR A 430 -8.89 30.47 10.34
N ARG A 431 -9.89 30.32 9.46
CA ARG A 431 -10.73 31.43 9.00
C ARG A 431 -11.49 32.08 10.16
N ALA A 432 -12.08 31.29 11.05
CA ALA A 432 -12.76 31.81 12.24
C ALA A 432 -11.80 32.60 13.16
N VAL A 433 -10.55 32.13 13.31
CA VAL A 433 -9.50 32.89 14.02
C VAL A 433 -9.20 34.21 13.30
N ASN A 434 -8.98 34.19 11.98
CA ASN A 434 -8.66 35.38 11.18
C ASN A 434 -9.78 36.43 11.17
N GLU A 435 -11.04 35.98 11.18
CA GLU A 435 -12.24 36.81 11.19
C GLU A 435 -12.61 37.31 12.60
N SER A 436 -11.98 36.76 13.64
CA SER A 436 -12.23 37.17 15.02
C SER A 436 -11.97 38.66 15.24
N ALA A 437 -12.86 39.29 16.00
CA ALA A 437 -12.76 40.69 16.42
C ALA A 437 -11.72 40.91 17.53
N ALA A 438 -11.08 39.86 18.04
CA ALA A 438 -10.03 39.97 19.04
C ALA A 438 -8.81 40.74 18.51
N ARG A 439 -8.24 41.61 19.35
CA ARG A 439 -7.12 42.50 18.97
C ARG A 439 -5.76 41.82 18.92
N SER A 440 -5.60 40.65 19.55
CA SER A 440 -4.38 39.86 19.54
C SER A 440 -4.70 38.36 19.62
N ILE A 441 -3.72 37.53 19.29
CA ILE A 441 -3.89 36.06 19.31
C ILE A 441 -4.04 35.55 20.74
N GLU A 442 -3.43 36.21 21.72
CA GLU A 442 -3.55 35.95 23.16
C GLU A 442 -4.92 36.36 23.72
N GLY A 443 -5.69 37.15 22.97
CA GLY A 443 -7.09 37.40 23.27
C GLY A 443 -7.98 36.19 22.96
N ILE A 444 -7.58 35.37 21.97
CA ILE A 444 -8.29 34.19 21.49
C ILE A 444 -7.79 32.92 22.20
N PHE A 445 -6.47 32.77 22.27
CA PHE A 445 -5.76 31.64 22.86
C PHE A 445 -5.00 32.10 24.12
N SER A 446 -4.66 31.17 25.02
CA SER A 446 -3.65 31.48 26.04
C SER A 446 -2.27 31.66 25.39
N GLU A 447 -1.29 32.22 26.10
CA GLU A 447 0.09 32.35 25.59
C GLU A 447 0.66 31.01 25.06
N VAL A 448 0.43 29.93 25.80
CA VAL A 448 0.86 28.57 25.41
C VAL A 448 0.13 28.06 24.16
N ASP A 449 -1.18 28.33 24.05
CA ASP A 449 -1.94 27.91 22.87
C ASP A 449 -1.67 28.84 21.67
N ALA A 450 -1.28 30.10 21.88
CA ALA A 450 -0.85 31.00 20.83
C ALA A 450 0.47 30.52 20.17
N GLU A 451 1.42 30.02 20.96
CA GLU A 451 2.65 29.42 20.44
C GLU A 451 2.37 28.14 19.61
N LYS A 452 1.48 27.26 20.09
CA LYS A 452 1.04 26.07 19.32
C LYS A 452 0.34 26.46 18.02
N PHE A 453 -0.49 27.50 18.06
CA PHE A 453 -1.13 28.03 16.87
C PHE A 453 -0.08 28.56 15.88
N HIS A 454 0.93 29.30 16.35
CA HIS A 454 2.05 29.76 15.52
C HIS A 454 2.80 28.61 14.85
N ALA A 455 3.08 27.55 15.61
CA ALA A 455 3.73 26.33 15.12
C ALA A 455 2.87 25.60 14.06
N SER A 456 1.57 25.46 14.31
CA SER A 456 0.61 24.82 13.41
C SER A 456 0.46 25.61 12.10
N MET A 457 0.26 26.93 12.18
CA MET A 457 0.16 27.79 10.98
C MET A 457 1.43 27.78 10.15
N THR A 458 2.60 27.74 10.80
CA THR A 458 3.89 27.63 10.11
C THR A 458 4.02 26.29 9.38
N LEU A 459 3.61 25.19 10.02
CA LEU A 459 3.62 23.85 9.42
C LEU A 459 2.73 23.82 8.19
N PHE A 460 1.44 24.15 8.34
CA PHE A 460 0.47 24.05 7.26
C PHE A 460 0.70 25.08 6.15
N SER A 461 1.18 26.29 6.47
CA SER A 461 1.62 27.25 5.44
C SER A 461 2.83 26.76 4.63
N SER A 462 3.61 25.80 5.14
CA SER A 462 4.78 25.26 4.43
C SER A 462 4.45 24.09 3.51
N VAL A 463 3.29 23.45 3.70
CA VAL A 463 2.84 22.28 2.91
C VAL A 463 1.57 22.52 2.11
N ALA A 464 0.85 23.62 2.37
CA ALA A 464 -0.34 23.99 1.63
C ALA A 464 -0.02 24.25 0.14
N PRO A 465 -0.89 23.84 -0.79
CA PRO A 465 -0.78 24.23 -2.19
C PRO A 465 -0.86 25.76 -2.33
N GLY A 466 -0.21 26.31 -3.35
CA GLY A 466 0.05 27.76 -3.48
C GLY A 466 -1.19 28.67 -3.61
N ASP A 467 -2.39 28.11 -3.62
CA ASP A 467 -3.69 28.78 -3.79
C ASP A 467 -4.51 28.93 -2.49
N ASN A 468 -4.05 28.39 -1.35
CA ASN A 468 -4.72 28.56 -0.05
C ASN A 468 -3.94 29.51 0.91
N PRO A 469 -4.24 30.83 0.91
CA PRO A 469 -3.50 31.80 1.73
C PRO A 469 -3.89 31.81 3.22
N VAL A 470 -4.89 31.03 3.66
CA VAL A 470 -5.53 31.19 4.98
C VAL A 470 -4.54 31.09 6.15
N PHE A 471 -3.56 30.19 6.06
CA PHE A 471 -2.52 30.00 7.08
C PHE A 471 -1.49 31.14 7.05
N ALA A 472 -1.11 31.60 5.85
CA ALA A 472 -0.20 32.72 5.67
C ALA A 472 -0.82 34.04 6.16
N ASP A 473 -2.14 34.22 5.97
CA ASP A 473 -2.89 35.36 6.48
C ASP A 473 -2.93 35.37 8.02
N ALA A 474 -3.09 34.20 8.65
CA ALA A 474 -3.00 34.07 10.10
C ALA A 474 -1.61 34.48 10.62
N LEU A 475 -0.54 34.01 9.95
CA LEU A 475 0.84 34.39 10.25
C LEU A 475 1.05 35.90 10.11
N LYS A 476 0.54 36.50 9.03
CA LYS A 476 0.64 37.95 8.78
C LYS A 476 -0.11 38.77 9.81
N ARG A 477 -1.34 38.38 10.14
CA ARG A 477 -2.24 39.11 11.04
C ARG A 477 -1.74 39.10 12.48
N TYR A 478 -1.32 37.94 12.98
CA TYR A 478 -1.05 37.74 14.40
C TYR A 478 0.45 37.69 14.76
N PHE A 479 1.31 37.36 13.80
CA PHE A 479 2.75 37.18 14.03
C PHE A 479 3.61 38.06 13.10
N GLY A 480 3.02 39.05 12.43
CA GLY A 480 3.73 39.95 11.51
C GLY A 480 4.35 39.25 10.30
N GLY A 481 3.86 38.06 9.95
CA GLY A 481 4.41 37.20 8.90
C GLY A 481 5.61 36.36 9.35
N SER A 482 6.04 36.49 10.61
CA SER A 482 7.10 35.67 11.18
C SER A 482 6.66 34.21 11.28
N ARG A 483 7.56 33.28 10.97
CA ARG A 483 7.33 31.84 11.05
C ARG A 483 7.93 31.30 12.36
N HIS A 484 7.30 30.25 12.90
CA HIS A 484 7.77 29.59 14.11
C HIS A 484 9.08 28.84 13.84
N GLN A 485 10.20 29.36 14.36
CA GLN A 485 11.55 28.92 13.99
C GLN A 485 11.77 27.43 14.22
N ARG A 486 11.36 26.88 15.39
CA ARG A 486 11.54 25.46 15.69
C ARG A 486 10.80 24.54 14.73
N THR A 487 9.67 24.98 14.16
CA THR A 487 8.95 24.22 13.13
C THR A 487 9.73 24.20 11.82
N LEU A 488 10.30 25.34 11.42
CA LEU A 488 11.15 25.43 10.22
C LEU A 488 12.42 24.60 10.35
N ASP A 489 13.06 24.64 11.53
CA ASP A 489 14.25 23.85 11.79
C ASP A 489 13.96 22.37 11.57
N ILE A 490 12.84 21.85 12.08
CA ILE A 490 12.42 20.46 11.89
C ILE A 490 12.13 20.14 10.41
N LEU A 491 11.43 21.01 9.69
CA LEU A 491 11.11 20.82 8.27
C LEU A 491 12.35 20.80 7.36
N ASN A 492 13.43 21.47 7.77
CA ASN A 492 14.68 21.56 7.01
C ASN A 492 15.73 20.51 7.40
N LEU A 493 15.43 19.57 8.31
CA LEU A 493 16.35 18.49 8.69
C LEU A 493 16.41 17.42 7.59
N PRO A 494 17.61 17.04 7.08
CA PRO A 494 17.75 15.90 6.19
C PRO A 494 17.39 14.59 6.92
N ALA A 495 16.76 13.64 6.20
CA ALA A 495 16.12 12.42 6.69
C ALA A 495 16.97 11.49 7.60
N ARG A 496 18.26 11.75 7.81
CA ARG A 496 19.15 10.98 8.71
C ARG A 496 19.21 11.48 10.16
N GLN A 497 18.62 12.63 10.53
CA GLN A 497 18.77 13.19 11.88
C GLN A 497 17.50 13.28 12.74
N VAL A 498 16.32 12.96 12.20
CA VAL A 498 15.05 12.99 12.95
C VAL A 498 15.03 11.95 14.10
N ALA A 499 15.77 10.84 13.97
CA ALA A 499 15.86 9.80 15.01
C ALA A 499 16.81 10.11 16.18
N ARG A 500 17.60 11.20 16.14
CA ARG A 500 18.59 11.54 17.19
C ARG A 500 18.22 12.76 18.05
N SER A 501 17.14 13.47 17.74
CA SER A 501 16.70 14.65 18.52
C SER A 501 15.66 14.33 19.59
N THR A 502 15.15 13.10 19.68
CA THR A 502 14.13 12.66 20.64
C THR A 502 14.75 11.87 21.80
N GLY A 503 15.49 12.57 22.66
CA GLY A 503 16.08 11.98 23.85
C GLY A 503 15.04 11.31 24.76
N LEU A 504 15.15 9.98 24.89
CA LEU A 504 14.75 9.17 26.05
C LEU A 504 15.89 8.16 26.27
N SER A 505 16.67 8.46 27.32
CA SER A 505 17.87 7.79 27.89
C SER A 505 18.56 6.69 27.11
#